data_AF-A0A9Q3UAI3-F1
#
_entry.id   AF-A0A9Q3UAI3-F1
#
_cell.length_a   1.000
_cell.length_b   1.000
_cell.length_c   1.000
_cell.angle_alpha   90.00
_cell.angle_beta   90.00
_cell.angle_gamma   90.00
#
_symmetry.space_group_name_H-M   'P 1'
#
loop_
_entity.id
_entity.type
_entity.pdbx_description
1 polymer ?
#
loop_
_entity_poly.entity_id
_entity_poly.type
_entity_poly.pdbx_seq_one_letter_code
_entity_poly.pdbx_strand_id
1 'polypeptide(L)'
;MGEDEDNEALIEAHVKTKLFGTNGVLDSVGIVFLITELEEKISDEFDIDVTLADEKAMSQVTSPFRNVETLAKYISQLVEG
;
A
#
# COMPACT_ATOMS: atom_id res chain seq x y z
N MET A 1 1.40 -13.85 16.68
CA MET A 1 -0.03 -13.83 16.31
C MET A 1 -0.43 -12.38 16.51
N GLY A 2 -0.27 -11.61 15.43
CA GLY A 2 -0.36 -10.16 15.47
C GLY A 2 -1.82 -9.74 15.44
N GLU A 3 -2.16 -8.72 16.22
CA GLU A 3 -3.52 -8.16 16.37
C GLU A 3 -4.12 -7.62 15.05
N ASP A 4 -3.37 -7.65 13.94
CA ASP A 4 -3.78 -7.23 12.61
C ASP A 4 -4.47 -8.32 11.78
N GLU A 5 -4.34 -9.62 12.13
CA GLU A 5 -4.97 -10.73 11.38
C GLU A 5 -6.50 -10.71 11.44
N ASP A 6 -7.09 -10.08 12.48
CA ASP A 6 -8.53 -10.00 12.70
C ASP A 6 -9.15 -8.64 12.28
N ASN A 7 -8.43 -7.84 11.47
CA ASN A 7 -8.94 -6.54 11.06
C ASN A 7 -9.97 -6.66 9.93
N GLU A 8 -11.26 -6.70 10.27
CA GLU A 8 -12.38 -6.79 9.32
C GLU A 8 -12.29 -5.77 8.17
N ALA A 9 -11.74 -4.57 8.42
CA ALA A 9 -11.58 -3.54 7.40
C ALA A 9 -10.50 -3.85 6.35
N LEU A 10 -9.53 -4.71 6.68
CA LEU A 10 -8.51 -5.23 5.75
C LEU A 10 -9.00 -6.51 5.05
N ILE A 11 -9.81 -7.32 5.73
CA ILE A 11 -10.40 -8.55 5.17
C ILE A 11 -11.40 -8.21 4.03
N GLU A 12 -12.24 -7.19 4.23
CA GLU A 12 -13.17 -6.68 3.20
C GLU A 12 -12.69 -5.33 2.63
N ALA A 13 -11.38 -5.17 2.44
CA ALA A 13 -10.83 -3.94 1.90
C ALA A 13 -11.45 -3.61 0.52
N HIS A 14 -11.94 -2.39 0.39
CA HIS A 14 -12.49 -1.84 -0.85
C HIS A 14 -11.72 -0.59 -1.28
N VAL A 15 -11.97 -0.08 -2.48
CA VAL A 15 -11.26 1.09 -3.07
C VAL A 15 -11.22 2.33 -2.15
N LYS A 16 -12.24 2.54 -1.31
CA LYS A 16 -12.31 3.67 -0.35
C LYS A 16 -11.69 3.37 1.02
N THR A 17 -11.16 2.16 1.24
CA THR A 17 -10.60 1.75 2.54
C THR A 17 -9.35 2.57 2.78
N LYS A 18 -9.33 3.29 3.90
CA LYS A 18 -8.20 4.12 4.28
C LYS A 18 -7.10 3.24 4.86
N LEU A 19 -5.94 3.26 4.24
CA LEU A 19 -4.80 2.46 4.66
C LEU A 19 -3.93 3.25 5.63
N PHE A 20 -3.60 4.50 5.29
CA PHE A 20 -2.70 5.35 6.08
C PHE A 20 -3.28 6.74 6.43
N GLY A 21 -2.80 7.32 7.53
CA GLY A 21 -3.11 8.68 7.97
C GLY A 21 -4.31 8.78 8.91
N THR A 22 -5.02 9.92 8.90
CA THR A 22 -6.16 10.15 9.81
C THR A 22 -7.31 9.18 9.49
N ASN A 23 -7.52 8.22 10.39
CA ASN A 23 -8.40 7.05 10.28
C ASN A 23 -7.91 5.98 9.29
N GLY A 24 -6.59 5.90 9.05
CA GLY A 24 -5.96 4.76 8.40
C GLY A 24 -5.97 3.56 9.34
N VAL A 25 -6.14 2.37 8.76
CA VAL A 25 -6.16 1.10 9.51
C VAL A 25 -4.75 0.65 9.87
N LEU A 26 -3.75 1.03 9.06
CA LEU A 26 -2.35 0.67 9.24
C LEU A 26 -1.58 1.83 9.87
N ASP A 27 -0.65 1.48 10.76
CA ASP A 27 0.36 2.39 11.29
C ASP A 27 1.56 2.50 10.33
N SER A 28 2.61 3.21 10.74
CA SER A 28 3.82 3.35 9.92
C SER A 28 4.52 2.03 9.63
N VAL A 29 4.47 1.05 10.54
CA VAL A 29 5.13 -0.26 10.38
C VAL A 29 4.30 -1.15 9.46
N GLY A 30 2.97 -1.18 9.65
CA GLY A 30 2.04 -1.91 8.80
C GLY A 30 2.08 -1.43 7.35
N ILE A 31 2.30 -0.14 7.11
CA ILE A 31 2.50 0.38 5.75
C ILE A 31 3.81 -0.09 5.13
N VAL A 32 4.91 -0.10 5.88
CA VAL A 32 6.18 -0.64 5.37
C VAL A 32 6.02 -2.11 5.02
N PHE A 33 5.36 -2.90 5.87
CA PHE A 33 5.09 -4.31 5.61
C PHE A 33 4.23 -4.50 4.34
N LEU A 34 3.11 -3.76 4.23
CA LEU A 34 2.25 -3.81 3.05
C LEU A 34 3.01 -3.46 1.77
N ILE A 35 3.89 -2.45 1.81
CA ILE A 35 4.69 -2.05 0.66
C ILE A 35 5.64 -3.16 0.25
N THR A 36 6.40 -3.73 1.19
CA THR A 36 7.35 -4.81 0.88
C THR A 36 6.64 -6.03 0.29
N GLU A 37 5.51 -6.44 0.86
CA GLU A 37 4.69 -7.54 0.32
C GLU A 37 4.16 -7.26 -1.09
N LEU A 38 3.78 -6.00 -1.37
CA LEU A 38 3.32 -5.61 -2.71
C LEU A 38 4.45 -5.60 -3.73
N GLU A 39 5.62 -5.06 -3.37
CA GLU A 39 6.81 -5.07 -4.23
C GLU A 39 7.23 -6.51 -4.57
N GLU A 40 7.27 -7.39 -3.58
CA GLU A 40 7.59 -8.81 -3.76
C GLU A 40 6.58 -9.51 -4.67
N LYS A 41 5.28 -9.35 -4.42
CA LYS A 41 4.24 -9.93 -5.29
C LYS A 41 4.26 -9.40 -6.71
N ILE A 42 4.54 -8.12 -6.90
CA ILE A 42 4.63 -7.53 -8.25
C ILE A 42 5.84 -8.12 -8.99
N SER A 43 6.98 -8.24 -8.32
CA SER A 43 8.18 -8.86 -8.89
C SER A 43 7.92 -10.34 -9.22
N ASP A 44 7.32 -11.10 -8.30
CA ASP A 44 7.02 -12.52 -8.50
C ASP A 44 5.97 -12.79 -9.60
N GLU A 45 4.91 -11.99 -9.68
CA GLU A 45 3.82 -12.20 -10.65
C GLU A 45 4.09 -11.59 -12.02
N PHE A 46 4.78 -10.45 -12.07
CA PHE A 46 4.97 -9.67 -13.30
C PHE A 46 6.43 -9.62 -13.78
N ASP A 47 7.41 -10.12 -13.01
CA ASP A 47 8.85 -10.01 -13.29
C ASP A 47 9.30 -8.54 -13.39
N ILE A 48 8.65 -7.65 -12.62
CA ILE A 48 8.92 -6.20 -12.59
C ILE A 48 9.32 -5.78 -11.19
N ASP A 49 10.56 -5.32 -11.04
CA ASP A 49 11.03 -4.69 -9.81
C ASP A 49 10.56 -3.24 -9.73
N VAL A 50 9.61 -2.97 -8.83
CA VAL A 50 9.13 -1.62 -8.51
C VAL A 50 9.60 -1.20 -7.12
N THR A 51 9.81 0.10 -6.93
CA THR A 51 10.05 0.68 -5.60
C THR A 51 8.89 1.62 -5.26
N LEU A 52 7.99 1.16 -4.40
CA LEU A 52 6.87 1.93 -3.88
C LEU A 52 7.34 2.88 -2.76
N ALA A 53 8.29 2.45 -1.93
CA ALA A 53 8.84 3.21 -0.80
C ALA A 53 9.82 4.33 -1.22
N ASP A 54 9.51 5.11 -2.25
CA ASP A 54 10.28 6.31 -2.59
C ASP A 54 10.04 7.39 -1.50
N GLU A 55 11.11 8.07 -1.06
CA GLU A 55 11.04 9.23 -0.15
C GLU A 55 10.01 10.26 -0.63
N LYS A 56 9.81 10.39 -1.95
CA LYS A 56 8.78 11.24 -2.55
C LYS A 56 7.37 10.73 -2.29
N ALA A 57 7.11 9.43 -2.33
CA ALA A 57 5.78 8.87 -2.06
C ALA A 57 5.39 9.04 -0.58
N MET A 58 6.37 8.98 0.32
CA MET A 58 6.20 9.14 1.77
C MET A 58 6.03 10.60 2.20
N SER A 59 6.67 11.55 1.50
CA SER A 59 6.66 12.98 1.87
C SER A 59 5.66 13.85 1.07
N GLN A 60 5.03 13.31 0.04
CA GLN A 60 4.06 14.07 -0.77
C GLN A 60 2.77 14.37 0.02
N VAL A 61 2.24 15.59 -0.18
CA VAL A 61 0.98 16.08 0.42
C VAL A 61 -0.20 15.15 0.13
N THR A 62 -0.15 14.46 -1.01
CA THR A 62 -1.06 13.37 -1.39
C THR A 62 -0.28 12.06 -1.45
N SER A 63 -0.02 11.46 -0.29
CA SER A 63 0.61 10.14 -0.23
C SER A 63 -0.25 9.10 -0.95
N PRO A 64 0.32 8.27 -1.85
CA PRO A 64 -0.40 7.23 -2.57
C PRO A 64 -0.92 6.13 -1.63
N PHE A 65 -0.37 6.02 -0.42
CA PHE A 65 -0.75 5.04 0.60
C PHE A 65 -2.00 5.41 1.40
N ARG A 66 -2.71 6.49 1.02
CA ARG A 66 -3.87 6.97 1.78
C ARG A 66 -5.05 5.99 1.75
N ASN A 67 -5.35 5.41 0.60
CA ASN A 67 -6.40 4.42 0.44
C ASN A 67 -6.06 3.42 -0.68
N VAL A 68 -6.84 2.35 -0.78
CA VAL A 68 -6.63 1.29 -1.77
C VAL A 68 -6.68 1.83 -3.21
N GLU A 69 -7.61 2.75 -3.52
CA GLU A 69 -7.72 3.34 -4.86
C GLU A 69 -6.46 4.10 -5.29
N THR A 70 -5.94 4.96 -4.42
CA THR A 70 -4.73 5.75 -4.71
C THR A 70 -3.50 4.87 -4.82
N LEU A 71 -3.42 3.82 -4.01
CA LEU A 71 -2.32 2.86 -4.02
C LEU A 71 -2.32 2.05 -5.33
N ALA A 72 -3.46 1.47 -5.69
CA ALA A 72 -3.60 0.70 -6.93
C ALA A 72 -3.27 1.56 -8.16
N LYS A 73 -3.74 2.81 -8.19
CA LYS A 73 -3.43 3.75 -9.26
C LYS A 73 -1.93 4.06 -9.33
N TYR A 74 -1.28 4.27 -8.20
CA TYR A 74 0.16 4.54 -8.14
C TYR A 74 0.98 3.35 -8.64
N ILE A 75 0.66 2.14 -8.19
CA ILE A 75 1.29 0.90 -8.66
C ILE A 75 1.11 0.75 -10.17
N SER A 76 -0.11 0.93 -10.68
CA SER A 76 -0.39 0.84 -12.12
C SER A 76 0.46 1.82 -12.93
N GLN A 77 0.65 3.05 -12.43
CA GLN A 77 1.51 4.04 -13.08
C GLN A 77 3.00 3.65 -13.10
N LEU A 78 3.47 2.88 -12.11
CA LEU A 78 4.85 2.40 -12.05
C LEU A 78 5.07 1.18 -12.95
N VAL A 79 4.07 0.31 -13.06
CA VAL A 79 4.14 -0.94 -13.85
C VAL A 79 3.90 -0.69 -15.34
N GLU A 80 2.99 0.23 -15.70
CA GLU A 80 2.69 0.58 -17.09
C GLU A 80 3.63 1.67 -17.67
N GLY A 81 4.54 2.20 -16.84
CA GLY A 81 5.42 3.32 -17.14
C GLY A 81 6.65 3.01 -17.98
#